data_AF-W8AX27-F1
#
_entry.id   AF-W8AX27-F1
#
_cell.length_a   1.000
_cell.length_b   1.000
_cell.length_c   1.000
_cell.angle_alpha   90.00
_cell.angle_beta   90.00
_cell.angle_gamma   90.00
#
_symmetry.space_group_name_H-M   'P 1'
#
loop_
_entity.id
_entity.type
_entity.pdbx_description
1 polymer ?
#
loop_
_entity_poly.entity_id
_entity_poly.type
_entity_poly.pdbx_seq_one_letter_code
_entity_poly.pdbx_strand_id
1 'polypeptide(L)'
;TGNIMEIKFDPLTFINRMGEYNGENTAELVQFVNKVELLLHSMNNYSIQSQKFIVLQIRDKIVGKANTTLLWYSIDTTNWNEIKRVLIENFSERNTFLQLHEKAEKVIHKNITQ
;
A
#
# COMPACT_ATOMS: atom_id res chain seq x y z
N THR A 1 -5.59 -36.38 -23.97
CA THR A 1 -5.02 -35.83 -22.72
C THR A 1 -4.57 -34.41 -23.01
N GLY A 2 -5.32 -33.41 -22.55
CA GLY A 2 -4.96 -32.00 -22.76
C GLY A 2 -3.79 -31.64 -21.86
N ASN A 3 -2.69 -31.16 -22.46
CA ASN A 3 -1.62 -30.51 -21.70
C ASN A 3 -2.20 -29.26 -21.04
N ILE A 4 -2.53 -29.36 -19.75
CA ILE A 4 -2.79 -28.18 -18.93
C ILE A 4 -1.43 -27.50 -18.82
N MET A 5 -1.25 -26.42 -19.58
CA MET A 5 -0.07 -25.59 -19.49
C MET A 5 -0.10 -24.93 -18.11
N GLU A 6 0.66 -25.46 -17.15
CA GLU A 6 0.85 -24.82 -15.85
C GLU A 6 1.59 -23.49 -16.08
N ILE A 7 0.84 -22.39 -16.05
CA ILE A 7 1.43 -21.06 -15.97
C ILE A 7 2.08 -20.97 -14.58
N LYS A 8 3.41 -21.12 -14.52
CA LYS A 8 4.17 -20.89 -13.30
C LYS A 8 4.15 -19.40 -13.01
N PHE A 9 3.23 -18.98 -12.15
CA PHE A 9 3.21 -17.63 -11.61
C PHE A 9 4.48 -17.42 -10.77
N ASP A 10 5.29 -16.43 -11.16
CA ASP A 10 6.48 -16.02 -10.41
C ASP A 10 6.19 -14.70 -9.68
N PRO A 11 6.00 -14.75 -8.34
CA PRO A 11 5.76 -13.57 -7.51
C PRO A 11 6.80 -12.46 -7.69
N LEU A 12 8.08 -12.79 -7.83
CA LEU A 12 9.14 -11.79 -7.91
C LEU A 12 9.14 -11.09 -9.26
N THR A 13 8.94 -11.85 -10.34
CA THR A 13 8.75 -11.26 -11.67
C THR A 13 7.52 -10.34 -11.71
N PHE A 14 6.43 -10.71 -11.03
CA PHE A 14 5.25 -9.86 -10.92
C PHE A 14 5.57 -8.54 -10.18
N ILE A 15 6.22 -8.60 -9.02
CA ILE A 15 6.59 -7.43 -8.22
C ILE A 15 7.49 -6.47 -9.01
N ASN A 16 8.45 -7.00 -9.75
CA ASN A 16 9.34 -6.17 -10.58
C ASN A 16 8.62 -5.42 -11.70
N ARG A 17 7.47 -5.91 -12.16
CA ARG A 17 6.64 -5.28 -13.19
C ARG A 17 5.51 -4.41 -12.61
N MET A 18 5.27 -4.46 -11.30
CA MET A 18 4.15 -3.79 -10.64
C MET A 18 4.26 -2.26 -10.71
N GLY A 19 5.48 -1.74 -10.79
CA GLY A 19 5.79 -0.32 -10.63
C GLY A 19 5.97 0.06 -9.16
N GLU A 20 6.37 1.30 -8.92
CA GLU A 20 6.54 1.88 -7.59
C GLU A 20 5.35 2.79 -7.24
N TYR A 21 5.09 2.96 -5.95
CA TYR A 21 4.12 3.93 -5.45
C TYR A 21 4.82 4.96 -4.57
N ASN A 22 4.73 6.24 -4.94
CA ASN A 22 5.46 7.35 -4.30
C ASN A 22 4.61 8.19 -3.32
N GLY A 23 3.29 8.06 -3.33
CA GLY A 23 2.38 8.86 -2.51
C GLY A 23 1.79 10.11 -3.16
N GLU A 24 1.84 10.26 -4.48
CA GLU A 24 1.35 11.46 -5.18
C GLU A 24 -0.09 11.34 -5.72
N ASN A 25 -0.52 10.16 -6.16
CA ASN A 25 -1.78 9.97 -6.87
C ASN A 25 -2.66 8.86 -6.27
N THR A 26 -3.91 9.19 -5.94
CA THR A 26 -4.89 8.25 -5.38
C THR A 26 -5.25 7.11 -6.32
N ALA A 27 -5.35 7.36 -7.63
CA ALA A 27 -5.64 6.32 -8.60
C ALA A 27 -4.48 5.32 -8.70
N GLU A 28 -3.25 5.80 -8.61
CA GLU A 28 -2.06 4.94 -8.55
C GLU A 28 -2.03 4.12 -7.26
N LEU A 29 -2.43 4.70 -6.12
CA LEU A 29 -2.60 3.95 -4.87
C LEU A 29 -3.58 2.79 -5.05
N VAL A 30 -4.75 3.03 -5.65
CA VAL A 30 -5.77 2.00 -5.87
C VAL A 30 -5.22 0.89 -6.76
N GLN A 31 -4.54 1.25 -7.86
CA GLN A 31 -3.93 0.26 -8.75
C GLN A 31 -2.83 -0.54 -8.05
N PHE A 32 -1.98 0.11 -7.27
CA PHE A 32 -0.91 -0.54 -6.50
C PHE A 32 -1.49 -1.54 -5.50
N VAL A 33 -2.46 -1.12 -4.68
CA VAL A 33 -3.13 -1.97 -3.68
C VAL A 33 -3.79 -3.17 -4.34
N ASN A 34 -4.54 -2.97 -5.43
CA ASN A 34 -5.22 -4.06 -6.13
C ASN A 34 -4.23 -5.10 -6.70
N LYS A 35 -3.09 -4.65 -7.25
CA LYS A 35 -2.04 -5.56 -7.76
C LYS A 35 -1.43 -6.38 -6.61
N VAL A 36 -1.18 -5.77 -5.46
CA VAL A 36 -0.66 -6.49 -4.29
C VAL A 36 -1.67 -7.50 -3.75
N GLU A 37 -2.95 -7.14 -3.65
CA GLU A 37 -3.98 -8.06 -3.18
C GLU A 37 -4.16 -9.26 -4.10
N LEU A 38 -4.12 -9.04 -5.42
CA LEU A 38 -4.15 -10.12 -6.41
C LEU A 38 -2.95 -11.05 -6.24
N LEU A 39 -1.75 -10.49 -6.06
CA LEU A 39 -0.53 -11.25 -5.82
C LEU A 39 -0.65 -12.09 -4.54
N LEU A 40 -0.99 -11.50 -3.41
CA LEU A 40 -1.09 -12.22 -2.14
C LEU A 40 -2.17 -13.30 -2.18
N HIS A 41 -3.31 -13.05 -2.83
CA HIS A 41 -4.35 -14.04 -3.03
C HIS A 41 -3.86 -15.26 -3.84
N SER A 42 -3.08 -15.02 -4.91
CA SER A 42 -2.47 -16.09 -5.71
C SER A 42 -1.45 -16.93 -4.92
N MET A 43 -0.98 -16.40 -3.79
CA MET A 43 0.00 -17.02 -2.91
C MET A 43 -0.59 -17.70 -1.68
N ASN A 44 -1.92 -17.87 -1.59
CA ASN A 44 -2.58 -18.46 -0.42
C ASN A 44 -2.06 -19.87 -0.05
N ASN A 45 -1.56 -20.64 -1.04
CA ASN A 45 -1.00 -21.97 -0.83
C ASN A 45 0.50 -21.98 -0.49
N TYR A 46 1.15 -20.81 -0.48
CA TYR A 46 2.57 -20.67 -0.13
C TYR A 46 2.72 -20.63 1.39
N SER A 47 3.91 -20.99 1.88
CA SER A 47 4.22 -20.90 3.30
C SER A 47 4.10 -19.46 3.83
N ILE A 48 3.78 -19.32 5.12
CA ILE A 48 3.71 -18.01 5.80
C ILE A 48 5.04 -17.25 5.65
N GLN A 49 6.18 -17.94 5.72
CA GLN A 49 7.49 -17.31 5.54
C GLN A 49 7.68 -16.76 4.12
N SER A 50 7.26 -17.51 3.10
CA SER A 50 7.30 -17.06 1.71
C SER A 50 6.38 -15.85 1.48
N GLN A 51 5.18 -15.86 2.08
CA GLN A 51 4.27 -14.72 2.00
C GLN A 51 4.88 -13.47 2.66
N LYS A 52 5.46 -13.60 3.87
CA LYS A 52 6.16 -12.50 4.55
C LYS A 52 7.33 -11.95 3.74
N PHE A 53 8.12 -12.83 3.13
CA PHE A 53 9.21 -12.43 2.24
C PHE A 53 8.69 -11.61 1.04
N ILE A 54 7.58 -12.03 0.43
CA ILE A 54 6.96 -11.25 -0.65
C ILE A 54 6.45 -9.89 -0.17
N VAL A 55 5.88 -9.79 1.03
CA VAL A 55 5.49 -8.49 1.60
C VAL A 55 6.71 -7.57 1.78
N LEU A 56 7.88 -8.10 2.16
CA LEU A 56 9.12 -7.30 2.19
C LEU A 56 9.49 -6.79 0.79
N GLN A 57 9.38 -7.63 -0.24
CA GLN A 57 9.66 -7.21 -1.61
C GLN A 57 8.66 -6.16 -2.14
N ILE A 58 7.39 -6.25 -1.71
CA ILE A 58 6.38 -5.21 -1.99
C ILE A 58 6.73 -3.91 -1.26
N ARG A 59 7.25 -3.99 -0.03
CA ARG A 59 7.63 -2.82 0.78
C ARG A 59 8.71 -1.97 0.09
N ASP A 60 9.63 -2.61 -0.63
CA ASP A 60 10.68 -1.95 -1.42
C ASP A 60 10.12 -1.18 -2.63
N LYS A 61 8.90 -1.51 -3.09
CA LYS A 61 8.20 -0.77 -4.16
C LYS A 61 7.42 0.44 -3.66
N ILE A 62 7.42 0.68 -2.35
CA ILE A 62 6.81 1.87 -1.75
C ILE A 62 7.92 2.86 -1.48
N VAL A 63 7.92 3.96 -2.24
CA VAL A 63 9.01 4.95 -2.30
C VAL A 63 8.51 6.35 -1.93
N GLY A 64 9.41 7.33 -1.97
CA GLY A 64 9.06 8.75 -1.81
C GLY A 64 8.30 9.06 -0.52
N LYS A 65 7.27 9.91 -0.63
CA LYS A 65 6.44 10.36 0.50
C LYS A 65 5.72 9.20 1.18
N ALA A 66 5.24 8.22 0.41
CA ALA A 66 4.60 7.03 0.96
C ALA A 66 5.55 6.24 1.87
N ASN A 67 6.81 6.09 1.47
CA ASN A 67 7.82 5.43 2.29
C ASN A 67 8.08 6.20 3.60
N THR A 68 8.25 7.52 3.51
CA THR A 68 8.47 8.37 4.70
C THR A 68 7.31 8.26 5.69
N THR A 69 6.06 8.24 5.21
CA THR A 69 4.89 8.06 6.06
C THR A 69 4.92 6.70 6.76
N LEU A 70 5.22 5.60 6.06
CA LEU A 70 5.31 4.28 6.69
C LEU A 70 6.40 4.22 7.78
N LEU A 71 7.54 4.89 7.57
CA LEU A 71 8.60 4.98 8.58
C LEU A 71 8.15 5.73 9.84
N TRP A 72 7.36 6.79 9.71
CA TRP A 72 6.82 7.53 10.86
C TRP A 72 5.86 6.72 11.73
N TYR A 73 5.13 5.78 11.13
CA TYR A 73 4.20 4.92 11.85
C TYR A 73 4.87 3.66 12.45
N SER A 74 6.18 3.48 12.28
CA SER A 74 6.93 2.31 12.78
C SER A 74 6.29 0.96 12.40
N ILE A 75 5.77 0.87 11.18
CA ILE A 75 4.98 -0.28 10.72
C ILE A 75 5.84 -1.53 10.55
N ASP A 76 5.30 -2.69 10.94
CA ASP A 76 5.90 -3.99 10.61
C ASP A 76 5.92 -4.18 9.09
N THR A 77 7.12 -4.16 8.52
CA THR A 77 7.37 -4.29 7.09
C THR A 77 6.90 -5.62 6.48
N THR A 78 6.51 -6.60 7.30
CA THR A 78 6.02 -7.92 6.85
C THR A 78 4.50 -8.09 6.94
N ASN A 79 3.77 -7.09 7.45
CA ASN A 79 2.31 -7.13 7.58
C ASN A 79 1.63 -6.22 6.54
N TRP A 80 1.14 -6.83 5.45
CA TRP A 80 0.48 -6.09 4.38
C TRP A 80 -0.77 -5.32 4.85
N ASN A 81 -1.54 -5.86 5.79
CA ASN A 81 -2.77 -5.20 6.24
C ASN A 81 -2.45 -3.89 6.98
N GLU A 82 -1.38 -3.86 7.77
CA GLU A 82 -0.92 -2.63 8.43
C GLU A 82 -0.39 -1.61 7.42
N ILE A 83 0.42 -2.06 6.46
CA ILE A 83 0.94 -1.21 5.38
C ILE A 83 -0.22 -0.61 4.58
N LYS A 84 -1.14 -1.45 4.09
CA LYS A 84 -2.32 -1.05 3.33
C LYS A 84 -3.15 -0.02 4.09
N ARG A 85 -3.40 -0.27 5.39
CA ARG A 85 -4.17 0.64 6.25
C ARG A 85 -3.53 2.03 6.26
N VAL A 86 -2.24 2.14 6.55
CA VAL A 86 -1.55 3.45 6.60
C VAL A 86 -1.56 4.14 5.24
N LEU A 87 -1.35 3.40 4.15
CA LEU A 87 -1.39 3.97 2.81
C LEU A 87 -2.77 4.54 2.46
N ILE A 88 -3.85 3.78 2.71
CA ILE A 88 -5.22 4.24 2.47
C ILE A 88 -5.55 5.44 3.37
N GLU A 89 -5.16 5.37 4.65
CA GLU A 89 -5.46 6.42 5.61
C GLU A 89 -4.79 7.76 5.26
N ASN A 90 -3.62 7.74 4.64
CA ASN A 90 -2.84 8.96 4.39
C ASN A 90 -2.91 9.47 2.94
N PHE A 91 -3.29 8.61 2.00
CA PHE A 91 -3.21 8.92 0.57
C PHE A 91 -4.50 8.65 -0.21
N SER A 92 -5.60 8.26 0.46
CA SER A 92 -6.91 8.24 -0.18
C SER A 92 -7.60 9.61 -0.11
N GLU A 93 -8.33 9.97 -1.17
CA GLU A 93 -9.12 11.21 -1.24
C GLU A 93 -10.12 11.36 -0.09
N ARG A 94 -10.69 10.23 0.36
CA ARG A 94 -11.69 10.22 1.45
C ARG A 94 -11.13 10.75 2.76
N ASN A 95 -9.86 10.48 3.05
CA ASN A 95 -9.18 11.02 4.23
C ASN A 95 -8.56 12.40 3.99
N THR A 96 -8.25 12.75 2.74
CA THR A 96 -7.78 14.10 2.41
C THR A 96 -8.87 15.13 2.72
N PHE A 97 -10.14 14.83 2.44
CA PHE A 97 -11.27 15.69 2.83
C PHE A 97 -11.40 15.84 4.36
N LEU A 98 -11.36 14.76 5.12
CA LEU A 98 -11.46 14.80 6.59
C LEU A 98 -10.27 15.54 7.23
N GLN A 99 -9.06 15.30 6.75
CA GLN A 99 -7.86 16.02 7.23
C GLN A 99 -7.87 17.50 6.85
N LEU A 100 -8.40 17.86 5.68
CA LEU A 100 -8.60 19.26 5.29
C LEU A 100 -9.70 19.93 6.13
N HIS A 101 -10.78 19.21 6.44
CA HIS A 101 -11.84 19.69 7.33
C HIS A 101 -11.32 19.95 8.74
N GLU A 102 -10.62 18.98 9.35
CA GLU A 102 -10.01 19.15 10.68
C GLU A 102 -8.97 20.29 10.71
N LYS A 103 -8.19 20.47 9.63
CA LYS A 103 -7.27 21.62 9.50
C LYS A 103 -8.04 22.94 9.39
N ALA A 104 -9.11 22.98 8.61
CA ALA A 104 -9.94 24.18 8.47
C ALA A 104 -10.61 24.57 9.80
N GLU A 105 -11.14 23.60 10.55
CA GLU A 105 -11.74 23.84 11.87
C GLU A 105 -10.72 24.37 12.89
N LYS A 106 -9.48 23.85 12.88
CA LYS A 106 -8.40 24.36 13.75
C LYS A 106 -7.98 25.79 13.42
N VAL A 107 -8.00 26.18 12.14
CA VAL A 107 -7.71 27.57 11.72
C VAL A 107 -8.86 28.51 12.12
N ILE A 108 -10.12 28.07 11.97
CA ILE A 108 -11.30 28.84 12.37
C ILE A 108 -11.30 29.07 13.89
N HIS A 109 -11.06 28.04 14.70
CA HIS A 109 -11.01 28.19 16.16
C HIS A 109 -9.93 29.17 16.60
N LYS A 110 -8.74 29.13 15.98
CA LYS A 110 -7.62 30.02 16.31
C LYS A 110 -7.91 31.51 16.02
N ASN A 111 -8.77 31.79 15.04
CA ASN A 111 -9.15 33.16 14.66
C ASN A 111 -10.35 33.71 15.46
N ILE A 112 -11.10 32.86 16.17
CA ILE A 112 -12.25 33.27 16.99
C ILE A 112 -11.85 33.48 18.46
N THR A 113 -10.73 32.91 18.91
CA THR A 113 -10.22 33.04 20.30
C THR A 113 -9.12 34.09 20.49
N GLN A 114 -8.86 34.93 19.48
CA GLN A 114 -8.05 36.14 19.58
C GLN A 114 -8.96 37.37 19.68
#